data_AF-A0A7X1PN25-F1
#
_entry.id   AF-A0A7X1PN25-F1
#
_cell.length_a   1.000
_cell.length_b   1.000
_cell.length_c   1.000
_cell.angle_alpha   90.00
_cell.angle_beta   90.00
_cell.angle_gamma   90.00
#
_symmetry.space_group_name_H-M   'P 1'
#
loop_
_entity.id
_entity.type
_entity.pdbx_description
1 polymer ?
#
loop_
_entity_poly.entity_id
_entity_poly.type
_entity_poly.pdbx_seq_one_letter_code
_entity_poly.pdbx_strand_id
1 'polypeptide(L)'
;MKHSKRLLGAVLAVFLAYKGYGWFYYGTPYQDRYYSDDRAFYYQKYRLFSWRAWIPTMTMPGDGDSSRYSTGGYLRVFKADGSLVGESYDPCIAVVEVSWGSEHVVGFGCDDHLIALPATTAKD
;
A
#
# COMPACT_ATOMS: atom_id res chain seq x y z
N MET A 1 38.41 15.08 -12.84
CA MET A 1 37.11 15.04 -13.59
C MET A 1 36.59 13.64 -13.93
N LYS A 2 37.42 12.62 -14.22
CA LYS A 2 36.93 11.25 -14.51
C LYS A 2 36.34 10.52 -13.29
N HIS A 3 36.95 10.69 -12.11
CA HIS A 3 36.48 10.07 -10.86
C HIS A 3 35.15 10.67 -10.37
N SER A 4 34.95 11.99 -10.49
CA SER A 4 33.71 12.63 -10.07
C SER A 4 32.50 12.19 -10.90
N LYS A 5 32.65 12.01 -12.21
CA LYS A 5 31.58 11.47 -13.08
C LYS A 5 31.21 10.02 -12.74
N ARG A 6 32.20 9.18 -12.40
CA ARG A 6 31.96 7.81 -11.95
C ARG A 6 31.26 7.76 -10.59
N LEU A 7 31.65 8.64 -9.67
CA LEU A 7 31.05 8.73 -8.34
C LEU A 7 29.60 9.22 -8.43
N LEU A 8 29.33 10.23 -9.26
CA LEU A 8 27.98 10.70 -9.55
C LEU A 8 27.12 9.59 -10.17
N GLY A 9 27.68 8.84 -11.13
CA GLY A 9 27.00 7.71 -11.75
C GLY A 9 26.66 6.59 -10.76
N ALA A 10 27.57 6.27 -9.83
CA ALA A 10 27.32 5.27 -8.79
C ALA A 10 26.23 5.73 -7.81
N VAL A 11 26.27 7.00 -7.37
CA VAL A 11 25.24 7.58 -6.49
C VAL A 11 23.87 7.55 -7.18
N LEU A 12 23.81 7.91 -8.47
CA LEU A 12 22.56 7.85 -9.24
C LEU A 12 22.04 6.42 -9.35
N ALA A 13 22.92 5.44 -9.61
CA ALA A 13 22.53 4.04 -9.69
C ALA A 13 21.94 3.52 -8.37
N VAL A 14 22.57 3.84 -7.24
CA VAL A 14 22.06 3.47 -5.90
C VAL A 14 20.72 4.14 -5.63
N PHE A 15 20.57 5.42 -5.97
CA PHE A 15 19.30 6.13 -5.81
C PHE A 15 18.17 5.51 -6.64
N LEU A 16 18.43 5.17 -7.90
CA LEU A 16 17.46 4.51 -8.78
C LEU A 16 17.10 3.11 -8.28
N ALA A 17 18.08 2.34 -7.81
CA ALA A 17 17.84 1.04 -7.19
C ALA A 17 16.98 1.16 -5.93
N TYR A 18 17.24 2.16 -5.07
CA TYR A 18 16.43 2.44 -3.89
C TYR A 18 15.00 2.85 -4.23
N LYS A 19 14.82 3.74 -5.21
CA LYS A 19 13.48 4.13 -5.70
C LYS A 19 12.74 2.95 -6.32
N GLY A 20 13.43 2.13 -7.10
CA GLY A 20 12.90 0.89 -7.67
C GLY A 20 12.44 -0.08 -6.58
N TYR A 21 13.29 -0.33 -5.58
CA TYR A 21 12.93 -1.17 -4.43
C TYR A 21 11.66 -0.66 -3.74
N GLY A 22 11.58 0.65 -3.49
CA GLY A 22 10.40 1.28 -2.92
C GLY A 22 9.13 1.02 -3.74
N TRP A 23 9.19 1.13 -5.06
CA TRP A 23 8.03 0.88 -5.93
C TRP A 23 7.63 -0.59 -6.08
N PHE A 24 8.61 -1.48 -6.18
CA PHE A 24 8.37 -2.91 -6.43
C PHE A 24 8.02 -3.70 -5.17
N TYR A 25 8.55 -3.32 -4.01
CA TYR A 25 8.39 -4.08 -2.77
C TYR A 25 7.59 -3.33 -1.71
N TYR A 26 7.85 -2.03 -1.51
CA TYR A 26 7.12 -1.26 -0.50
C TYR A 26 5.79 -0.71 -1.00
N GLY A 27 5.73 -0.36 -2.29
CA GLY A 27 4.59 0.28 -2.94
C GLY A 27 4.49 1.77 -2.68
N THR A 28 3.53 2.40 -3.34
CA THR A 28 3.17 3.82 -3.15
C THR A 28 1.79 3.94 -2.52
N PRO A 29 1.55 4.94 -1.66
CA PRO A 29 0.22 5.22 -1.16
C PRO A 29 -0.77 5.41 -2.31
N TYR A 30 -1.86 4.65 -2.28
CA TYR A 30 -2.90 4.69 -3.32
C TYR A 30 -4.10 5.57 -2.92
N GLN A 31 -4.34 5.72 -1.63
CA GLN A 31 -5.42 6.53 -1.08
C GLN A 31 -4.91 7.36 0.11
N ASP A 32 -5.74 8.28 0.58
CA ASP A 32 -5.48 9.03 1.80
C ASP A 32 -5.47 8.13 3.04
N ARG A 33 -5.03 8.68 4.17
CA ARG A 33 -5.08 8.01 5.46
C ARG A 33 -6.50 8.04 5.99
N TYR A 34 -7.04 6.88 6.32
CA TYR A 34 -8.35 6.75 6.96
C TYR A 34 -8.14 6.41 8.42
N TYR A 35 -8.53 7.30 9.31
CA TYR A 35 -8.34 7.15 10.74
C TYR A 35 -9.47 6.33 11.37
N SER A 36 -9.17 5.67 12.50
CA SER A 36 -10.17 5.15 13.42
C SER A 36 -10.94 6.30 14.08
N ASP A 37 -12.09 6.02 14.70
CA ASP A 37 -12.94 7.04 15.31
C ASP A 37 -12.23 7.84 16.42
N ASP A 38 -11.38 7.16 17.21
CA ASP A 38 -10.54 7.74 18.26
C ASP A 38 -9.24 8.38 17.72
N ARG A 39 -8.98 8.29 16.41
CA ARG A 39 -7.77 8.72 15.72
C ARG A 39 -6.47 8.12 16.28
N ALA A 40 -6.54 7.03 17.05
CA ALA A 40 -5.36 6.33 17.55
C ALA A 40 -4.62 5.57 16.44
N PHE A 41 -5.36 5.14 15.42
CA PHE A 41 -4.85 4.38 14.29
C PHE A 41 -5.29 4.99 12.96
N TYR A 42 -4.58 4.64 11.89
CA TYR A 42 -5.05 4.83 10.53
C TYR A 42 -4.67 3.64 9.66
N TYR A 43 -5.50 3.33 8.68
CA TYR A 43 -5.12 2.44 7.59
C TYR A 43 -4.85 3.22 6.31
N GLN A 44 -4.01 2.65 5.46
CA GLN A 44 -3.71 3.17 4.14
C GLN A 44 -3.37 2.02 3.19
N LYS A 45 -3.92 2.09 1.98
CA LYS A 45 -3.62 1.12 0.92
C LYS A 45 -2.39 1.57 0.14
N TYR A 46 -1.52 0.61 -0.15
CA TYR A 46 -0.32 0.80 -0.95
C TYR A 46 -0.43 -0.04 -2.22
N ARG A 47 -0.18 0.54 -3.39
CA ARG A 47 -0.09 -0.20 -4.65
C ARG A 47 1.35 -0.52 -4.97
N LEU A 48 1.61 -1.74 -5.41
CA LEU A 48 2.89 -2.11 -6.00
C LEU A 48 2.92 -1.71 -7.47
N PHE A 49 4.14 -1.57 -7.99
CA PHE A 49 4.32 -1.42 -9.43
C PHE A 49 3.79 -2.65 -10.18
N SER A 50 2.93 -2.43 -11.17
CA SER A 50 2.43 -3.45 -12.07
C SER A 50 2.58 -2.98 -13.50
N TRP A 51 3.36 -3.72 -14.29
CA TRP A 51 3.49 -3.46 -15.74
C TRP A 51 2.14 -3.62 -16.46
N ARG A 52 1.27 -4.51 -15.95
CA ARG A 52 -0.09 -4.72 -16.49
C ARG A 52 -0.97 -3.48 -16.35
N ALA A 53 -0.79 -2.67 -15.30
CA ALA A 53 -1.55 -1.44 -15.12
C ALA A 53 -1.30 -0.40 -16.22
N TRP A 54 -0.22 -0.56 -17.00
CA TRP A 54 0.14 0.35 -18.11
C TRP A 54 -0.40 -0.13 -19.46
N ILE A 55 -0.95 -1.34 -19.53
CA ILE A 55 -1.53 -1.91 -20.75
C ILE A 55 -3.03 -1.60 -20.71
N PRO A 56 -3.56 -0.76 -21.61
CA PRO A 56 -5.00 -0.52 -21.68
C PRO A 56 -5.70 -1.85 -21.98
N THR A 57 -6.58 -2.28 -21.08
CA THR A 57 -7.45 -3.43 -21.33
C THR A 57 -8.74 -2.91 -21.96
N MET A 58 -9.14 -3.47 -23.09
CA MET A 58 -10.48 -3.20 -23.64
C MET A 58 -11.48 -4.00 -22.80
N THR A 59 -12.19 -3.30 -21.91
CA THR A 59 -13.30 -3.88 -21.14
C THR A 59 -14.58 -3.80 -21.97
N MET A 60 -15.37 -4.87 -22.01
CA MET A 60 -16.70 -4.78 -22.62
C MET A 60 -17.61 -3.89 -21.76
N PRO A 61 -18.62 -3.24 -22.35
CA PRO A 61 -19.63 -2.54 -21.57
C PRO A 61 -20.24 -3.48 -20.51
N GLY A 62 -20.05 -3.16 -19.23
CA GLY A 62 -20.51 -3.99 -18.09
C GLY A 62 -19.39 -4.65 -17.28
N ASP A 63 -18.15 -4.75 -17.80
CA ASP A 63 -17.02 -5.39 -17.10
C ASP A 63 -16.39 -4.55 -15.98
N GLY A 64 -16.82 -3.29 -15.82
CA GLY A 64 -16.18 -2.33 -14.93
C GLY A 64 -14.73 -2.04 -15.33
N ASP A 65 -13.97 -1.41 -14.44
CA ASP A 65 -12.55 -1.11 -14.67
C ASP A 65 -11.68 -2.31 -14.27
N SER A 66 -11.55 -3.27 -15.20
CA SER A 66 -10.74 -4.49 -15.02
C SER A 66 -9.29 -4.21 -14.62
N SER A 67 -8.76 -3.03 -14.96
CA SER A 67 -7.38 -2.64 -14.61
C SER A 67 -7.19 -2.56 -13.10
N ARG A 68 -8.24 -2.24 -12.33
CA ARG A 68 -8.20 -2.16 -10.86
C ARG A 68 -7.93 -3.52 -10.21
N TYR A 69 -8.33 -4.61 -10.85
CA TYR A 69 -8.09 -5.98 -10.36
C TYR A 69 -6.70 -6.52 -10.72
N SER A 70 -5.90 -5.77 -11.48
CA SER A 70 -4.61 -6.24 -12.02
C SER A 70 -3.39 -5.68 -11.29
N THR A 71 -3.61 -4.95 -10.19
CA THR A 71 -2.54 -4.32 -9.40
C THR A 71 -2.67 -4.76 -7.94
N GLY A 72 -1.68 -5.54 -7.50
CA GLY A 72 -1.58 -5.94 -6.10
C GLY A 72 -0.96 -4.87 -5.21
N GLY A 73 -1.05 -5.10 -3.92
CA GLY A 73 -0.35 -4.31 -2.92
C GLY A 73 -0.82 -4.60 -1.51
N TYR A 74 -0.59 -3.65 -0.61
CA TYR A 74 -0.72 -3.88 0.83
C TYR A 74 -1.80 -3.00 1.44
N LEU A 75 -2.67 -3.62 2.24
CA LEU A 75 -3.41 -2.93 3.28
C LEU A 75 -2.48 -2.80 4.49
N ARG A 76 -2.16 -1.58 4.90
CA ARG A 76 -1.31 -1.32 6.07
C ARG A 76 -2.07 -0.54 7.12
N VAL A 77 -1.88 -0.93 8.37
CA VAL A 77 -2.43 -0.25 9.54
C VAL A 77 -1.28 0.30 10.36
N PHE A 78 -1.42 1.55 10.79
CA PHE A 78 -0.43 2.29 11.54
C PHE A 78 -1.07 2.91 12.78
N LYS A 79 -0.25 3.21 13.78
CA LYS A 79 -0.62 4.14 14.84
C LYS A 79 -0.58 5.58 14.31
N ALA A 80 -1.18 6.52 15.03
CA ALA A 80 -1.16 7.94 14.70
C ALA A 80 0.27 8.54 14.58
N ASP A 81 1.24 7.97 15.28
CA ASP A 81 2.66 8.35 15.20
C ASP A 81 3.38 7.84 13.92
N GLY A 82 2.69 7.04 13.11
CA GLY A 82 3.21 6.45 11.87
C GLY A 82 3.92 5.11 12.04
N SER A 83 3.96 4.52 13.25
CA SER A 83 4.48 3.17 13.45
C SER A 83 3.56 2.12 12.86
N LEU A 84 4.14 1.15 12.13
CA LEU A 84 3.38 0.07 11.50
C LEU A 84 2.88 -0.90 12.57
N VAL A 85 1.58 -1.15 12.58
CA VAL A 85 0.92 -2.16 13.42
C VAL A 85 0.89 -3.51 12.72
N GLY A 86 0.49 -3.50 11.45
CA GLY A 86 0.40 -4.71 10.64
C GLY A 86 0.14 -4.39 9.18
N GLU A 87 0.37 -5.40 8.35
CA GLU A 87 0.12 -5.33 6.92
C GLU A 87 -0.43 -6.65 6.40
N SER A 88 -1.20 -6.57 5.32
CA SER A 88 -1.70 -7.73 4.58
C SER A 88 -1.66 -7.45 3.09
N TYR A 89 -1.24 -8.43 2.30
CA TYR A 89 -1.14 -8.31 0.85
C TYR A 89 -2.44 -8.74 0.18
N ASP A 90 -2.90 -7.99 -0.82
CA ASP A 90 -4.03 -8.33 -1.68
C ASP A 90 -3.66 -8.14 -3.17
N PRO A 91 -3.98 -9.09 -4.06
CA PRO A 91 -3.68 -8.98 -5.50
C PRO A 91 -4.55 -7.95 -6.25
N CYS A 92 -5.66 -7.49 -5.66
CA CYS A 92 -6.53 -6.43 -6.16
C CYS A 92 -6.76 -5.30 -5.13
N ILE A 93 -5.69 -4.86 -4.47
CA ILE A 93 -5.70 -3.83 -3.41
C ILE A 93 -6.52 -2.56 -3.75
N ALA A 94 -6.65 -2.22 -5.03
CA ALA A 94 -7.41 -1.09 -5.52
C ALA A 94 -8.92 -1.13 -5.24
N VAL A 95 -9.48 -2.33 -5.09
CA VAL A 95 -10.91 -2.57 -4.87
C VAL A 95 -11.21 -3.11 -3.48
N VAL A 96 -10.18 -3.40 -2.66
CA VAL A 96 -10.37 -3.84 -1.28
C VAL A 96 -11.24 -2.84 -0.52
N GLU A 97 -12.34 -3.28 0.04
CA GLU A 97 -13.15 -2.50 0.97
C GLU A 97 -12.62 -2.71 2.38
N VAL A 98 -12.50 -1.65 3.17
CA VAL A 98 -11.87 -1.72 4.49
C VAL A 98 -12.84 -1.17 5.53
N SER A 99 -12.99 -1.88 6.64
CA SER A 99 -13.83 -1.49 7.76
C SER A 99 -13.07 -1.62 9.08
N TRP A 100 -13.38 -0.72 10.00
CA TRP A 100 -12.88 -0.76 11.36
C TRP A 100 -13.76 -1.68 12.21
N GLY A 101 -13.13 -2.63 12.90
CA GLY A 101 -13.68 -3.31 14.06
C GLY A 101 -13.11 -2.71 15.35
N SER A 102 -13.63 -3.15 16.50
CA SER A 102 -13.17 -2.68 17.81
C SER A 102 -11.73 -3.07 18.13
N GLU A 103 -11.30 -4.25 17.66
CA GLU A 103 -9.98 -4.83 17.95
C GLU A 103 -9.20 -5.20 16.69
N HIS A 104 -9.72 -4.87 15.52
CA HIS A 104 -9.13 -5.29 14.25
C HIS A 104 -9.56 -4.38 13.10
N VAL A 105 -8.80 -4.43 12.01
CA VAL A 105 -9.18 -3.89 10.70
C VAL A 105 -9.48 -5.06 9.78
N VAL A 106 -10.67 -5.04 9.16
CA VAL A 106 -11.05 -6.02 8.15
C VAL A 106 -10.93 -5.41 6.77
N GLY A 107 -10.31 -6.13 5.84
CA GLY A 107 -10.33 -5.83 4.42
C GLY A 107 -11.01 -6.95 3.65
N PHE A 108 -11.89 -6.61 2.72
CA PHE A 108 -12.54 -7.54 1.80
C PHE A 108 -12.13 -7.20 0.37
N GLY A 109 -11.41 -8.08 -0.29
CA GLY A 109 -10.95 -7.89 -1.67
C GLY A 109 -10.94 -9.19 -2.45
N CYS A 110 -9.78 -9.51 -3.02
CA CYS A 110 -9.56 -10.79 -3.66
C CYS A 110 -9.28 -11.85 -2.60
N ASP A 111 -8.61 -11.45 -1.52
CA ASP A 111 -8.46 -12.20 -0.30
C ASP A 111 -9.16 -11.47 0.86
N ASP A 112 -9.47 -12.20 1.93
CA ASP A 112 -9.95 -11.62 3.18
C ASP A 112 -8.75 -11.23 4.06
N HIS A 113 -8.80 -10.04 4.64
CA HIS A 113 -7.74 -9.51 5.49
C HIS A 113 -8.25 -9.23 6.89
N LEU A 114 -7.48 -9.65 7.88
CA LEU A 114 -7.72 -9.32 9.28
C LEU A 114 -6.40 -8.87 9.91
N ILE A 115 -6.34 -7.61 10.34
CA ILE A 115 -5.17 -7.05 11.02
C ILE A 115 -5.59 -6.68 12.44
N ALA A 116 -5.08 -7.42 13.43
CA ALA A 116 -5.37 -7.16 14.83
C ALA A 116 -4.77 -5.82 15.29
N LEU A 117 -5.55 -5.06 16.06
CA LEU A 117 -5.11 -3.84 16.70
C LEU A 117 -4.54 -4.16 18.09
N PRO A 118 -3.41 -3.56 18.48
CA PRO A 118 -2.94 -3.67 19.85
C PRO A 118 -3.96 -2.98 20.77
N ALA A 119 -4.21 -3.57 21.94
CA ALA A 119 -5.09 -2.97 22.94
C ALA A 119 -4.70 -1.51 23.18
N THR A 120 -5.63 -0.60 22.87
CA THR A 120 -5.46 0.82 23.16
C THR A 120 -5.39 0.96 24.67
N THR A 121 -4.21 1.26 25.19
CA THR A 121 -4.04 1.64 26.61
C THR A 121 -4.56 3.07 26.77
N ALA A 122 -5.85 3.29 26.52
CA ALA A 122 -6.54 4.47 26.98
C ALA A 122 -6.68 4.32 28.50
N LYS A 123 -5.87 5.07 29.25
CA LYS A 123 -6.10 5.27 30.68
C LYS A 123 -7.48 5.88 30.88
N ASP A 124 -8.21 5.31 31.83
CA ASP A 124 -9.45 5.82 32.43
C ASP A 124 -9.40 7.33 32.76
#